data_AF-A0A529ZRF4-F1
#
_entry.id   AF-A0A529ZRF4-F1
#
_cell.length_a   1.000
_cell.length_b   1.000
_cell.length_c   1.000
_cell.angle_alpha   90.00
_cell.angle_beta   90.00
_cell.angle_gamma   90.00
#
_symmetry.space_group_name_H-M   'P 1'
#
loop_
_entity.id
_entity.type
_entity.pdbx_description
1 polymer ?
#
loop_
_entity_poly.entity_id
_entity_poly.type
_entity_poly.pdbx_seq_one_letter_code
_entity_poly.pdbx_strand_id
1 'polypeptide(L)'
;MTEPGSNRAPETGAFFQRDRRMPLAAFTPNYKSSVLRTPQKALLSFDNTLSELTGPVFGHAMLGELDNDLIHNFARPGESAIGERIIVHGRVLDERGKGVPGVLLEFWQANAGGRYRHKKDGYLAPLDPNFGGCGRTITGEDGGYAFRTVRPGPYPWPNGPNDWRPAHIHFSVFGHGFAQRLITQMYFDGDPLIWRC
;
A
#
# COMPACT_ATOMS: atom_id res chain seq x y z
N MET A 1 31.05 17.90 -8.38
CA MET A 1 29.77 18.27 -9.03
C MET A 1 29.08 16.98 -9.41
N THR A 2 28.14 16.53 -8.59
CA THR A 2 27.28 15.36 -8.86
C THR A 2 26.03 15.87 -9.56
N GLU A 3 25.81 15.41 -10.80
CA GLU A 3 24.61 15.69 -11.59
C GLU A 3 23.35 15.29 -10.82
N PRO A 4 22.38 16.20 -10.58
CA PRO A 4 21.07 15.84 -10.07
C PRO A 4 20.26 15.19 -11.21
N GLY A 5 19.73 13.98 -10.98
CA GLY A 5 18.83 13.29 -11.93
C GLY A 5 19.40 12.07 -12.67
N SER A 6 20.45 11.43 -12.16
CA SER A 6 20.95 10.19 -12.74
C SER A 6 19.93 9.04 -12.56
N ASN A 7 19.09 8.82 -13.58
CA ASN A 7 18.27 7.62 -13.81
C ASN A 7 19.12 6.36 -14.10
N ARG A 8 20.28 6.21 -13.47
CA ARG A 8 21.09 4.99 -13.63
C ARG A 8 20.37 3.86 -12.92
N ALA A 9 20.10 2.78 -13.67
CA ALA A 9 19.69 1.52 -13.10
C ALA A 9 20.69 1.17 -11.97
N PRO A 10 20.22 0.92 -10.73
CA PRO A 10 21.13 0.47 -9.68
C PRO A 10 21.86 -0.79 -10.16
N GLU A 11 23.12 -0.98 -9.74
CA GLU A 11 23.80 -2.27 -9.91
C GLU A 11 23.00 -3.34 -9.16
N THR A 12 22.08 -3.99 -9.85
CA THR A 12 21.29 -5.09 -9.32
C THR A 12 21.91 -6.38 -9.82
N GLY A 13 22.73 -6.98 -8.95
CA GLY A 13 22.79 -8.44 -8.94
C GLY A 13 21.39 -9.02 -8.74
N ALA A 14 21.25 -10.34 -8.83
CA ALA A 14 19.98 -10.99 -8.54
C ALA A 14 19.41 -10.51 -7.19
N PHE A 15 18.12 -10.15 -7.15
CA PHE A 15 17.43 -9.83 -5.90
C PHE A 15 17.52 -11.02 -4.92
N PHE A 16 17.47 -10.71 -3.62
CA PHE A 16 17.44 -11.75 -2.60
C PHE A 16 16.22 -12.66 -2.78
N GLN A 17 16.41 -13.96 -2.56
CA GLN A 17 15.31 -14.91 -2.56
C GLN A 17 14.36 -14.59 -1.41
N ARG A 18 13.07 -14.48 -1.73
CA ARG A 18 12.03 -14.18 -0.73
C ARG A 18 11.93 -15.34 0.26
N ASP A 19 12.15 -15.08 1.55
CA ASP A 19 11.80 -16.04 2.59
C ASP A 19 10.27 -16.15 2.67
N ARG A 20 9.72 -17.27 2.19
CA ARG A 20 8.27 -17.50 2.14
C ARG A 20 7.67 -17.97 3.48
N ARG A 21 8.49 -18.12 4.53
CA ARG A 21 8.02 -18.41 5.90
C ARG A 21 7.64 -17.14 6.66
N MET A 22 8.21 -15.99 6.28
CA MET A 22 7.92 -14.67 6.84
C MET A 22 6.55 -14.09 6.44
N PRO A 23 6.14 -14.08 5.16
CA PRO A 23 4.78 -13.72 4.80
C PRO A 23 3.81 -14.82 5.22
N LEU A 24 2.54 -14.43 5.46
CA LEU A 24 1.47 -15.38 5.72
C LEU A 24 1.42 -16.46 4.62
N ALA A 25 1.27 -17.71 5.04
CA ALA A 25 1.07 -18.83 4.12
C ALA A 25 -0.13 -18.52 3.20
N ALA A 26 -0.05 -18.96 1.93
CA ALA A 26 -1.14 -18.73 0.99
C ALA A 26 -2.45 -19.35 1.48
N PHE A 27 -2.38 -20.54 2.09
CA PHE A 27 -3.52 -21.20 2.70
C PHE A 27 -3.69 -20.79 4.17
N THR A 28 -4.68 -19.94 4.44
CA THR A 28 -5.01 -19.43 5.78
C THR A 28 -6.53 -19.60 6.02
N PRO A 29 -7.00 -20.79 6.44
CA PRO A 29 -8.43 -21.15 6.38
C PRO A 29 -9.36 -20.24 7.21
N ASN A 30 -8.85 -19.59 8.25
CA ASN A 30 -9.61 -18.60 9.03
C ASN A 30 -9.93 -17.34 8.21
N TYR A 31 -9.11 -17.01 7.21
CA TYR A 31 -9.46 -16.08 6.14
C TYR A 31 -10.16 -16.87 5.03
N LYS A 32 -11.48 -17.01 5.13
CA LYS A 32 -12.26 -18.00 4.35
C LYS A 32 -12.11 -17.87 2.84
N SER A 33 -11.89 -16.66 2.33
CA SER A 33 -11.66 -16.43 0.89
C SER A 33 -10.38 -17.09 0.36
N SER A 34 -9.39 -17.37 1.23
CA SER A 34 -8.15 -18.04 0.82
C SER A 34 -8.39 -19.51 0.42
N VAL A 35 -9.41 -20.17 0.99
CA VAL A 35 -9.64 -21.61 0.82
C VAL A 35 -9.79 -21.99 -0.65
N LEU A 36 -10.54 -21.19 -1.41
CA LEU A 36 -10.77 -21.42 -2.85
C LEU A 36 -9.83 -20.64 -3.77
N ARG A 37 -8.90 -19.86 -3.21
CA ARG A 37 -7.98 -18.97 -3.94
C ARG A 37 -6.51 -19.30 -3.73
N THR A 38 -6.22 -20.41 -3.09
CA THR A 38 -4.86 -20.87 -2.86
C THR A 38 -4.46 -21.94 -3.88
N PRO A 39 -3.31 -21.78 -4.58
CA PRO A 39 -2.76 -22.84 -5.42
C PRO A 39 -2.56 -24.14 -4.64
N GLN A 40 -2.96 -25.26 -5.23
CA GLN A 40 -2.84 -26.59 -4.62
C GLN A 40 -1.49 -27.27 -4.90
N LYS A 41 -0.66 -26.64 -5.74
CA LYS A 41 0.66 -27.15 -6.14
C LYS A 41 1.75 -26.21 -5.65
N ALA A 42 2.93 -26.76 -5.41
CA ALA A 42 4.10 -25.98 -5.05
C ALA A 42 4.43 -24.97 -6.16
N LEU A 43 4.94 -23.81 -5.75
CA LEU A 43 5.44 -22.80 -6.68
C LEU A 43 6.74 -23.31 -7.30
N LEU A 44 6.90 -23.08 -8.60
CA LEU A 44 8.14 -23.33 -9.30
C LEU A 44 9.10 -22.18 -9.04
N SER A 45 10.33 -22.50 -8.67
CA SER A 45 11.39 -21.52 -8.45
C SER A 45 12.25 -21.45 -9.71
N PHE A 46 12.49 -20.22 -10.18
CA PHE A 46 13.36 -19.92 -11.30
C PHE A 46 14.41 -18.91 -10.85
N ASP A 47 15.53 -18.89 -11.57
CA ASP A 47 16.53 -17.84 -11.43
C ASP A 47 16.00 -16.52 -12.03
N ASN A 48 16.50 -15.40 -11.51
CA ASN A 48 16.09 -14.09 -11.99
C ASN A 48 16.66 -13.83 -13.39
N THR A 49 15.79 -13.49 -14.34
CA THR A 49 16.16 -13.00 -15.67
C THR A 49 15.83 -11.52 -15.80
N LEU A 50 16.04 -10.94 -16.99
CA LEU A 50 15.61 -9.56 -17.26
C LEU A 50 14.11 -9.35 -17.00
N SER A 51 13.29 -10.39 -17.17
CA SER A 51 11.85 -10.33 -16.90
C SER A 51 11.52 -10.01 -15.44
N GLU A 52 12.31 -10.52 -14.48
CA GLU A 52 12.10 -10.30 -13.05
C GLU A 52 12.88 -9.10 -12.50
N LEU A 53 14.06 -8.84 -13.10
CA LEU A 53 14.98 -7.79 -12.66
C LEU A 53 14.56 -6.39 -13.10
N THR A 54 13.79 -6.27 -14.18
CA THR A 54 13.31 -4.99 -14.70
C THR A 54 11.88 -4.71 -14.26
N GLY A 55 11.50 -3.44 -14.29
CA GLY A 55 10.18 -2.96 -13.92
C GLY A 55 9.88 -1.62 -14.58
N PRO A 56 8.62 -1.17 -14.54
CA PRO A 56 8.25 0.15 -15.03
C PRO A 56 8.93 1.27 -14.23
N VAL A 57 9.34 2.33 -14.94
CA VAL A 57 9.86 3.56 -14.34
C VAL A 57 8.74 4.59 -14.24
N PHE A 58 8.40 4.98 -13.01
CA PHE A 58 7.33 5.94 -12.73
C PHE A 58 7.92 7.33 -12.48
N GLY A 59 8.37 7.97 -13.56
CA GLY A 59 8.83 9.37 -13.54
C GLY A 59 8.39 10.20 -14.76
N HIS A 60 7.78 9.56 -15.76
CA HIS A 60 7.42 10.21 -17.03
C HIS A 60 6.07 10.95 -16.99
N ALA A 61 5.21 10.66 -16.00
CA ALA A 61 3.96 11.39 -15.76
C ALA A 61 4.07 12.11 -14.41
N MET A 62 3.82 13.42 -14.39
CA MET A 62 3.83 14.18 -13.15
C MET A 62 2.68 13.72 -12.25
N LEU A 63 2.97 13.46 -10.98
CA LEU A 63 1.95 13.36 -9.95
C LEU A 63 1.21 14.69 -9.85
N GLY A 64 -0.10 14.65 -9.64
CA GLY A 64 -0.87 15.85 -9.32
C GLY A 64 -0.39 16.45 -8.00
N GLU A 65 -0.54 17.78 -7.86
CA GLU A 65 -0.14 18.50 -6.64
C GLU A 65 -0.74 17.92 -5.35
N LEU A 66 -1.95 17.38 -5.44
CA LEU A 66 -2.70 16.80 -4.32
C LEU A 66 -2.67 15.26 -4.30
N ASP A 67 -1.90 14.59 -5.16
CA ASP A 67 -1.93 13.12 -5.24
C ASP A 67 -1.52 12.45 -3.91
N ASN A 68 -0.77 13.14 -3.05
CA ASN A 68 -0.40 12.70 -1.69
C ASN A 68 -1.13 13.45 -0.56
N ASP A 69 -2.24 14.13 -0.85
CA ASP A 69 -3.08 14.81 0.15
C ASP A 69 -4.55 14.38 0.03
N LEU A 70 -4.88 13.24 0.63
CA LEU A 70 -6.23 12.67 0.63
C LEU A 70 -7.25 13.52 1.38
N ILE A 71 -6.79 14.49 2.17
CA ILE A 71 -7.69 15.39 2.89
C ILE A 71 -8.37 16.36 1.91
N HIS A 72 -7.70 16.67 0.80
CA HIS A 72 -8.14 17.69 -0.17
C HIS A 72 -8.29 17.17 -1.60
N ASN A 73 -7.65 16.05 -2.00
CA ASN A 73 -7.61 15.60 -3.40
C ASN A 73 -8.96 15.21 -4.02
N PHE A 74 -9.97 14.99 -3.18
CA PHE A 74 -11.36 14.73 -3.59
C PHE A 74 -12.34 15.75 -2.98
N ALA A 75 -11.85 16.68 -2.18
CA ALA A 75 -12.70 17.65 -1.51
C ALA A 75 -13.18 18.70 -2.51
N ARG A 76 -14.38 19.22 -2.27
CA ARG A 76 -14.83 20.42 -2.98
C ARG A 76 -13.95 21.62 -2.61
N PRO A 77 -13.85 22.65 -3.47
CA PRO A 77 -13.09 23.85 -3.15
C PRO A 77 -13.55 24.45 -1.80
N GLY A 78 -12.60 24.70 -0.90
CA GLY A 78 -12.88 25.24 0.44
C GLY A 78 -13.31 24.21 1.49
N GLU A 79 -13.51 22.95 1.11
CA GLU A 79 -13.91 21.86 2.01
C GLU A 79 -12.73 20.93 2.33
N SER A 80 -12.91 20.02 3.29
CA SER A 80 -11.96 18.95 3.57
C SER A 80 -12.65 17.68 4.08
N ALA A 81 -11.94 16.56 4.01
CA ALA A 81 -12.42 15.29 4.56
C ALA A 81 -12.63 15.35 6.08
N ILE A 82 -13.68 14.67 6.55
CA ILE A 82 -14.05 14.53 7.96
C ILE A 82 -13.26 13.36 8.57
N GLY A 83 -12.60 13.61 9.71
CA GLY A 83 -11.92 12.58 10.49
C GLY A 83 -10.68 13.09 11.23
N GLU A 84 -10.01 12.18 11.93
CA GLU A 84 -8.72 12.44 12.57
C GLU A 84 -7.64 12.68 11.51
N ARG A 85 -7.16 13.91 11.38
CA ARG A 85 -6.15 14.29 10.36
C ARG A 85 -4.78 13.75 10.79
N ILE A 86 -4.15 12.97 9.92
CA ILE A 86 -2.86 12.34 10.17
C ILE A 86 -1.90 12.56 9.01
N ILE A 87 -0.60 12.54 9.33
CA ILE A 87 0.48 12.40 8.35
C ILE A 87 1.01 10.98 8.48
N VAL A 88 1.06 10.26 7.37
CA VAL A 88 1.72 8.96 7.30
C VAL A 88 3.02 9.17 6.54
N HIS A 89 4.14 8.85 7.20
CA HIS A 89 5.47 9.01 6.62
C HIS A 89 6.38 7.85 7.01
N GLY A 90 7.42 7.62 6.22
CA GLY A 90 8.37 6.55 6.44
C GLY A 90 9.46 6.50 5.39
N ARG A 91 10.18 5.38 5.33
CA ARG A 91 11.19 5.10 4.29
C ARG A 91 10.95 3.72 3.68
N VAL A 92 11.18 3.62 2.38
CA VAL A 92 11.32 2.34 1.67
C VAL A 92 12.80 1.97 1.66
N LEU A 93 13.13 0.84 2.27
CA LEU A 93 14.48 0.31 2.36
C LEU A 93 14.56 -1.06 1.66
N ASP A 94 15.72 -1.39 1.08
CA ASP A 94 16.03 -2.75 0.63
C ASP A 94 16.48 -3.65 1.81
N GLU A 95 16.75 -4.93 1.53
CA GLU A 95 17.19 -5.89 2.56
C GLU A 95 18.58 -5.57 3.16
N ARG A 96 19.32 -4.62 2.57
CA ARG A 96 20.61 -4.12 3.09
C ARG A 96 20.43 -2.84 3.91
N GLY A 97 19.20 -2.37 4.10
CA GLY A 97 18.89 -1.14 4.82
C GLY A 97 19.13 0.13 4.00
N LYS A 98 19.32 0.04 2.68
CA LYS A 98 19.54 1.20 1.82
C LYS A 98 18.20 1.78 1.35
N GLY A 99 18.09 3.10 1.40
CA GLY A 99 16.94 3.84 0.84
C GLY A 99 16.72 3.53 -0.64
N VAL A 100 15.47 3.29 -1.02
CA VAL A 100 15.08 2.97 -2.41
C VAL A 100 14.38 4.18 -3.02
N PRO A 101 15.10 5.01 -3.82
CA PRO A 101 14.55 6.23 -4.40
C PRO A 101 13.73 5.98 -5.66
N GLY A 102 12.87 6.93 -6.01
CA GLY A 102 12.13 6.91 -7.28
C GLY A 102 11.08 5.80 -7.38
N VAL A 103 10.66 5.22 -6.25
CA VAL A 103 9.66 4.15 -6.22
C VAL A 103 8.27 4.76 -6.10
N LEU A 104 7.36 4.34 -6.98
CA LEU A 104 5.95 4.65 -6.85
C LEU A 104 5.34 3.90 -5.67
N LEU A 105 4.70 4.66 -4.80
CA LEU A 105 3.83 4.17 -3.74
C LEU A 105 2.40 4.60 -4.08
N GLU A 106 1.46 3.65 -4.04
CA GLU A 106 0.03 3.95 -4.06
C GLU A 106 -0.60 3.46 -2.76
N PHE A 107 -1.61 4.19 -2.29
CA PHE A 107 -2.32 3.85 -1.08
C PHE A 107 -3.81 4.08 -1.24
N TRP A 108 -4.59 3.23 -0.59
CA TRP A 108 -6.05 3.35 -0.55
C TRP A 108 -6.62 2.87 0.78
N GLN A 109 -7.76 3.46 1.16
CA GLN A 109 -8.38 3.24 2.47
C GLN A 109 -9.88 3.57 2.47
N ALA A 110 -10.55 3.15 3.54
CA ALA A 110 -11.88 3.64 3.89
C ALA A 110 -11.82 5.08 4.45
N ASN A 111 -12.99 5.73 4.56
CA ASN A 111 -13.14 6.98 5.30
C ASN A 111 -13.08 6.76 6.83
N ALA A 112 -13.23 7.83 7.61
CA ALA A 112 -13.22 7.79 9.07
C ALA A 112 -14.30 6.87 9.68
N GLY A 113 -15.37 6.57 8.95
CA GLY A 113 -16.45 5.65 9.36
C GLY A 113 -16.27 4.22 8.86
N GLY A 114 -15.15 3.87 8.23
CA GLY A 114 -14.92 2.52 7.70
C GLY A 114 -15.66 2.23 6.40
N ARG A 115 -16.14 3.24 5.67
CA ARG A 115 -16.78 3.10 4.36
C ARG A 115 -15.80 3.40 3.21
N TYR A 116 -15.64 2.46 2.29
CA TYR A 116 -14.94 2.70 1.02
C TYR A 116 -15.85 3.37 0.01
N ARG A 117 -15.27 4.26 -0.80
CA ARG A 117 -15.88 4.77 -2.03
C ARG A 117 -15.79 3.72 -3.14
N HIS A 118 -16.48 2.60 -2.97
CA HIS A 118 -16.51 1.53 -3.96
C HIS A 118 -17.91 0.93 -4.08
N LYS A 119 -18.37 0.69 -5.32
CA LYS A 119 -19.74 0.22 -5.60
C LYS A 119 -20.14 -1.11 -4.95
N LYS A 120 -19.16 -1.95 -4.59
CA LYS A 120 -19.39 -3.23 -3.90
C LYS A 120 -19.35 -3.13 -2.37
N ASP A 121 -19.01 -1.96 -1.82
CA ASP A 121 -19.08 -1.75 -0.40
C ASP A 121 -20.54 -1.45 0.01
N GLY A 122 -21.17 -2.47 0.60
CA GLY A 122 -22.55 -2.41 1.11
C GLY A 122 -22.67 -2.05 2.59
N TYR A 123 -21.57 -1.67 3.26
CA TYR A 123 -21.63 -1.27 4.68
C TYR A 123 -22.49 -0.01 4.86
N LEU A 124 -23.24 0.07 5.97
CA LEU A 124 -24.23 1.13 6.19
C LEU A 124 -23.62 2.48 6.58
N ALA A 125 -22.35 2.52 7.01
CA ALA A 125 -21.68 3.78 7.32
C ALA A 125 -21.71 4.73 6.10
N PRO A 126 -21.98 6.03 6.30
CA PRO A 126 -22.12 6.96 5.21
C PRO A 126 -20.80 7.19 4.48
N LEU A 127 -20.90 7.51 3.19
CA LEU A 127 -19.78 8.11 2.47
C LEU A 127 -19.56 9.54 2.97
N ASP A 128 -18.31 9.93 3.07
CA ASP A 128 -17.94 11.34 3.23
C ASP A 128 -17.96 11.99 1.83
N PRO A 129 -18.74 13.06 1.58
CA PRO A 129 -18.80 13.69 0.26
C PRO A 129 -17.47 14.28 -0.23
N ASN A 130 -16.52 14.56 0.67
CA ASN A 130 -15.24 15.20 0.39
C ASN A 130 -14.03 14.24 0.46
N PHE A 131 -14.24 12.94 0.70
CA PHE A 131 -13.15 11.96 0.79
C PHE A 131 -13.17 10.91 -0.33
N GLY A 132 -12.07 10.81 -1.08
CA GLY A 132 -11.89 9.82 -2.15
C GLY A 132 -11.31 8.50 -1.65
N GLY A 133 -10.30 8.59 -0.77
CA GLY A 133 -9.66 7.43 -0.14
C GLY A 133 -8.54 6.78 -0.97
N CYS A 134 -7.99 7.45 -1.98
CA CYS A 134 -6.83 6.98 -2.73
C CYS A 134 -5.82 8.11 -2.96
N GLY A 135 -4.55 7.73 -3.07
CA GLY A 135 -3.46 8.63 -3.44
C GLY A 135 -2.18 7.87 -3.76
N ARG A 136 -1.15 8.63 -4.09
CA ARG A 136 0.16 8.10 -4.50
C ARG A 136 1.27 9.12 -4.30
N THR A 137 2.49 8.64 -4.15
CA THR A 137 3.70 9.46 -4.05
C THR A 137 4.90 8.71 -4.61
N ILE A 138 6.00 9.43 -4.88
CA ILE A 138 7.28 8.85 -5.31
C ILE A 138 8.28 9.06 -4.18
N THR A 139 9.07 8.03 -3.86
CA THR A 139 10.08 8.15 -2.80
C THR A 139 11.22 9.09 -3.18
N GLY A 140 11.69 9.87 -2.20
CA GLY A 140 12.86 10.73 -2.33
C GLY A 140 14.19 9.96 -2.38
N GLU A 141 15.31 10.69 -2.49
CA GLU A 141 16.65 10.10 -2.65
C GLU A 141 17.06 9.13 -1.52
N ASP A 142 16.59 9.36 -0.30
CA ASP A 142 16.83 8.51 0.87
C ASP A 142 15.77 7.41 1.06
N GLY A 143 14.86 7.24 0.09
CA GLY A 143 13.71 6.34 0.16
C GLY A 143 12.54 6.90 0.97
N GLY A 144 12.59 8.15 1.43
CA GLY A 144 11.55 8.80 2.22
C GLY A 144 10.24 9.01 1.45
N TYR A 145 9.11 8.91 2.15
CA TYR A 145 7.78 9.25 1.63
C TYR A 145 6.92 9.89 2.73
N ALA A 146 5.93 10.69 2.30
CA ALA A 146 4.89 11.21 3.19
C ALA A 146 3.59 11.49 2.42
N PHE A 147 2.46 11.30 3.09
CA PHE A 147 1.15 11.74 2.62
C PHE A 147 0.24 12.16 3.79
N ARG A 148 -0.77 12.97 3.47
CA ARG A 148 -1.79 13.46 4.41
C ARG A 148 -3.09 12.72 4.15
N THR A 149 -3.77 12.30 5.21
CA THR A 149 -5.07 11.62 5.12
C THR A 149 -5.87 11.80 6.41
N VAL A 150 -7.06 11.22 6.45
CA VAL A 150 -7.79 10.98 7.70
C VAL A 150 -7.58 9.54 8.15
N ARG A 151 -7.48 9.29 9.46
CA ARG A 151 -7.40 7.92 9.99
C ARG A 151 -8.66 7.14 9.58
N PRO A 152 -8.52 5.98 8.91
CA PRO A 152 -9.67 5.18 8.52
C PRO A 152 -10.34 4.56 9.75
N GLY A 153 -11.66 4.45 9.71
CA GLY A 153 -12.40 3.66 10.69
C GLY A 153 -12.22 2.16 10.45
N PRO A 154 -12.33 1.31 11.49
CA PRO A 154 -12.49 -0.13 11.30
C PRO A 154 -13.83 -0.42 10.59
N TYR A 155 -13.95 -1.61 9.98
CA TYR A 155 -15.18 -1.97 9.28
C TYR A 155 -15.50 -3.47 9.36
N PRO A 156 -16.79 -3.85 9.37
CA PRO A 156 -17.20 -5.24 9.39
C PRO A 156 -17.05 -5.88 8.01
N TRP A 157 -16.79 -7.18 7.96
CA TRP A 157 -16.68 -7.90 6.71
C TRP A 157 -17.19 -9.34 6.84
N PRO A 158 -17.73 -9.93 5.76
CA PRO A 158 -18.41 -11.23 5.81
C PRO A 158 -17.41 -12.39 5.81
N ASN A 159 -16.58 -12.50 6.85
CA ASN A 159 -15.71 -13.64 7.11
C ASN A 159 -16.35 -14.54 8.17
N GLY A 160 -16.18 -14.22 9.45
CA GLY A 160 -16.97 -14.74 10.57
C GLY A 160 -18.30 -14.00 10.77
N PRO A 161 -19.11 -14.43 11.76
CA PRO A 161 -20.40 -13.81 12.03
C PRO A 161 -20.32 -12.38 12.60
N ASN A 162 -19.17 -11.98 13.15
CA ASN A 162 -18.95 -10.65 13.72
C ASN A 162 -17.47 -10.22 13.58
N ASP A 163 -16.88 -10.46 12.41
CA ASP A 163 -15.49 -10.09 12.16
C ASP A 163 -15.39 -8.62 11.72
N TRP A 164 -14.38 -7.95 12.26
CA TRP A 164 -14.06 -6.56 11.96
C TRP A 164 -12.60 -6.47 11.52
N ARG A 165 -12.35 -5.71 10.45
CA ARG A 165 -11.00 -5.30 10.10
C ARG A 165 -10.57 -4.17 11.03
N PRO A 166 -9.33 -4.18 11.55
CA PRO A 166 -8.77 -3.03 12.25
C PRO A 166 -8.72 -1.80 11.34
N ALA A 167 -8.49 -0.62 11.90
CA ALA A 167 -8.14 0.54 11.09
C ALA A 167 -6.87 0.21 10.27
N HIS A 168 -6.93 0.37 8.95
CA HIS A 168 -5.80 0.09 8.09
C HIS A 168 -5.78 0.89 6.80
N ILE A 169 -4.58 1.06 6.26
CA ILE A 169 -4.33 1.65 4.93
C ILE A 169 -3.64 0.60 4.08
N HIS A 170 -4.16 0.34 2.89
CA HIS A 170 -3.48 -0.52 1.94
C HIS A 170 -2.34 0.23 1.26
N PHE A 171 -1.23 -0.47 1.02
CA PHE A 171 -0.08 0.02 0.28
C PHE A 171 0.21 -0.86 -0.93
N SER A 172 0.56 -0.23 -2.03
CA SER A 172 1.13 -0.81 -3.24
C SER A 172 2.50 -0.19 -3.45
N VAL A 173 3.54 -1.04 -3.42
CA VAL A 173 4.94 -0.68 -3.63
C VAL A 173 5.41 -1.35 -4.93
N PHE A 174 5.96 -0.58 -5.86
CA PHE A 174 6.40 -1.11 -7.14
C PHE A 174 7.84 -1.65 -7.14
N GLY A 175 8.79 -0.98 -6.48
CA GLY A 175 10.22 -1.28 -6.57
C GLY A 175 10.84 -0.90 -7.93
N HIS A 176 12.08 -1.33 -8.17
CA HIS A 176 12.80 -1.13 -9.44
C HIS A 176 12.68 -2.33 -10.40
N GLY A 177 12.42 -3.52 -9.86
CA GLY A 177 12.18 -4.74 -10.63
C GLY A 177 10.89 -5.43 -10.21
N PHE A 178 10.28 -6.20 -11.12
CA PHE A 178 9.01 -6.87 -10.88
C PHE A 178 9.04 -7.81 -9.66
N ALA A 179 10.19 -8.43 -9.37
CA ALA A 179 10.38 -9.28 -8.20
C ALA A 179 10.13 -8.56 -6.85
N GLN A 180 10.29 -7.22 -6.81
CA GLN A 180 10.10 -6.40 -5.61
C GLN A 180 8.65 -5.94 -5.40
N ARG A 181 7.76 -6.15 -6.38
CA ARG A 181 6.37 -5.72 -6.30
C ARG A 181 5.71 -6.27 -5.02
N LEU A 182 5.14 -5.38 -4.23
CA LEU A 182 4.51 -5.72 -2.95
C LEU A 182 3.19 -4.98 -2.75
N ILE A 183 2.15 -5.71 -2.33
CA ILE A 183 0.95 -5.12 -1.73
C ILE A 183 0.92 -5.55 -0.27
N THR A 184 0.68 -4.60 0.61
CA THR A 184 0.59 -4.84 2.06
C THR A 184 -0.44 -3.92 2.70
N GLN A 185 -0.59 -4.01 4.02
CA GLN A 185 -1.52 -3.21 4.81
C GLN A 185 -0.79 -2.68 6.04
N MET A 186 -0.92 -1.38 6.27
CA MET A 186 -0.46 -0.71 7.48
C MET A 186 -1.58 -0.67 8.50
N TYR A 187 -1.26 -1.00 9.76
CA TYR A 187 -2.17 -0.89 10.89
C TYR A 187 -1.71 0.22 11.84
N PHE A 188 -2.58 0.60 12.78
CA PHE A 188 -2.29 1.67 13.74
C PHE A 188 -1.94 1.09 15.10
N ASP A 189 -0.91 1.66 15.73
CA ASP A 189 -0.49 1.24 17.06
C ASP A 189 -1.64 1.35 18.08
N GLY A 190 -1.69 0.38 18.99
CA GLY A 190 -2.72 0.27 20.02
C GLY A 190 -4.11 -0.16 19.55
N ASP A 191 -4.37 -0.42 18.26
CA ASP A 191 -5.69 -0.87 17.80
C ASP A 191 -5.99 -2.30 18.33
N PRO A 192 -7.00 -2.47 19.20
CA PRO A 192 -7.29 -3.76 19.83
C PRO A 192 -7.85 -4.80 18.86
N LEU A 193 -8.32 -4.40 17.67
CA LEU A 193 -8.81 -5.32 16.65
C LEU A 193 -7.67 -6.06 15.94
N ILE A 194 -6.43 -5.57 15.99
CA ILE A 194 -5.27 -6.20 15.34
C ILE A 194 -5.15 -7.66 15.77
N TRP A 195 -5.28 -7.93 17.06
CA TRP A 195 -5.16 -9.27 17.64
C TRP A 195 -6.34 -10.19 17.35
N ARG A 196 -7.41 -9.67 16.73
CA ARG A 196 -8.62 -10.41 16.39
C ARG A 196 -8.80 -10.61 14.88
N CYS A 197 -7.93 -10.01 14.06
CA CYS A 197 -8.00 -10.04 12.60
C CYS A 197 -7.42 -11.33 12.03
#